data_AF-R6I7T1-F1
#
_entry.id   AF-R6I7T1-F1
#
_cell.length_a   1.000
_cell.length_b   1.000
_cell.length_c   1.000
_cell.angle_alpha   90.00
_cell.angle_beta   90.00
_cell.angle_gamma   90.00
#
_symmetry.space_group_name_H-M   'P 1'
#
loop_
_entity.id
_entity.type
_entity.pdbx_description
1 polymer ?
#
loop_
_entity_poly.entity_id
_entity_poly.type
_entity_poly.pdbx_seq_one_letter_code
_entity_poly.pdbx_strand_id
1 'polypeptide(L)'
;MTISKKAAASTLVCVAIALLLSYFAQPAFATMPNCKVWGNQKAYTYEGITITHKAGIESMSWSGSQNYITGWAYAKTNSSIAEGKIGARAELYDGAGLLINSTKPIWNAAGEKDVGVGAGAVRNVGGKYYAGGRAYVSGTHIKYDICAYSPTTTCDLFEEGDALMSVSEYSVNSNNQTYGSMVSANSVGYEPDLVSAVATNGKSGYVVNEQLADASFSGEITSIPVYAEDGETRIGVFEFSDPLRS
;
A
#
# COMPACT_ATOMS: atom_id res chain seq x y z
N MET A 1 -0.21 36.10 78.35
CA MET A 1 -0.11 35.12 77.25
C MET A 1 -1.54 34.75 76.86
N THR A 2 -1.80 34.60 75.56
CA THR A 2 -3.11 34.41 74.88
C THR A 2 -3.72 35.70 74.29
N ILE A 3 -3.34 36.00 73.04
CA ILE A 3 -4.04 36.93 72.14
C ILE A 3 -4.84 36.07 71.18
N SER A 4 -6.17 36.09 71.31
CA SER A 4 -7.12 35.47 70.38
C SER A 4 -7.31 36.38 69.17
N LYS A 5 -6.81 35.99 67.99
CA LYS A 5 -7.11 36.65 66.71
C LYS A 5 -8.41 36.08 66.12
N LYS A 6 -9.38 36.96 65.89
CA LYS A 6 -10.47 36.76 64.92
C LYS A 6 -9.88 36.62 63.51
N ALA A 7 -10.39 35.69 62.70
CA ALA A 7 -10.79 35.96 61.30
C ALA A 7 -11.28 34.67 60.58
N ALA A 8 -12.45 34.82 59.95
CA ALA A 8 -12.83 34.27 58.64
C ALA A 8 -12.74 32.76 58.37
N ALA A 9 -13.89 32.09 58.42
CA ALA A 9 -14.17 30.94 57.56
C ALA A 9 -15.42 31.26 56.73
N SER A 10 -15.22 31.90 55.59
CA SER A 10 -16.23 32.08 54.55
C SER A 10 -15.71 31.42 53.28
N THR A 11 -16.58 30.65 52.62
CA THR A 11 -16.40 30.11 51.26
C THR A 11 -15.55 28.85 51.13
N LEU A 12 -16.11 27.72 51.58
CA LEU A 12 -15.68 26.37 51.19
C LEU A 12 -16.73 25.72 50.27
N VAL A 13 -17.05 26.37 49.15
CA VAL A 13 -17.82 25.78 48.05
C VAL A 13 -17.33 26.46 46.78
N CYS A 14 -16.52 25.77 45.97
CA CYS A 14 -16.37 25.98 44.51
C CYS A 14 -15.20 25.23 43.86
N VAL A 15 -14.31 24.52 44.60
CA VAL A 15 -13.10 23.94 43.96
C VAL A 15 -13.21 22.44 43.61
N ALA A 16 -14.32 21.76 43.93
CA ALA A 16 -14.41 20.30 43.80
C ALA A 16 -15.22 19.77 42.59
N ILE A 17 -15.54 20.58 41.58
CA ILE A 17 -16.23 20.11 40.35
C ILE A 17 -15.52 20.63 39.07
N ALA A 18 -14.19 20.58 39.04
CA ALA A 18 -13.42 20.94 37.85
C ALA A 18 -12.34 19.91 37.46
N LEU A 19 -12.26 18.76 38.14
CA LEU A 19 -11.18 17.77 37.95
C LEU A 19 -11.65 16.37 37.54
N LEU A 20 -12.91 16.22 37.13
CA LEU A 20 -13.47 14.92 36.68
C LEU A 20 -14.10 14.96 35.28
N LEU A 21 -13.71 15.94 34.46
CA LEU A 21 -13.78 15.82 33.01
C LEU A 21 -12.36 15.57 32.52
N SER A 22 -11.86 14.36 32.80
CA SER A 22 -10.76 13.81 32.03
C SER A 22 -11.19 13.84 30.58
N TYR A 23 -10.61 14.79 29.86
CA TYR A 23 -10.58 14.93 28.42
C TYR A 23 -10.44 13.55 27.76
N PHE A 24 -11.55 12.90 27.45
CA PHE A 24 -11.63 12.12 26.22
C PHE A 24 -11.85 13.15 25.11
N ALA A 25 -10.82 13.96 24.83
CA ALA A 25 -10.70 14.50 23.50
C ALA A 25 -10.47 13.29 22.61
N GLN A 26 -11.56 12.74 22.07
CA GLN A 26 -11.44 11.95 20.87
C GLN A 26 -10.69 12.85 19.88
N PRO A 27 -9.61 12.38 19.23
CA PRO A 27 -9.02 13.16 18.16
C PRO A 27 -10.15 13.52 17.22
N ALA A 28 -10.36 14.82 16.98
CA ALA A 28 -11.24 15.26 15.92
C ALA A 28 -10.70 14.59 14.66
N PHE A 29 -11.43 13.59 14.14
CA PHE A 29 -11.09 12.98 12.86
C PHE A 29 -11.26 14.10 11.85
N ALA A 30 -10.14 14.71 11.43
CA ALA A 30 -10.15 15.56 10.27
C ALA A 30 -10.78 14.72 9.14
N THR A 31 -11.85 15.23 8.54
CA THR A 31 -12.41 14.64 7.33
C THR A 31 -11.28 14.60 6.32
N MET A 32 -10.77 13.40 6.05
CA MET A 32 -9.64 13.24 5.15
C MET A 32 -10.10 13.70 3.77
N PRO A 33 -9.38 14.65 3.12
CA PRO A 33 -9.78 15.10 1.80
C PRO A 33 -9.78 13.90 0.86
N ASN A 34 -10.90 13.72 0.15
CA ASN A 34 -11.00 12.68 -0.87
C ASN A 34 -9.90 12.93 -1.89
N CYS A 35 -9.12 11.89 -2.19
CA CYS A 35 -8.04 11.97 -3.14
C CYS A 35 -8.19 10.82 -4.13
N LYS A 36 -8.08 11.13 -5.43
CA LYS A 36 -8.05 10.12 -6.48
C LYS A 36 -7.04 10.58 -7.50
N VAL A 37 -5.86 9.99 -7.47
CA VAL A 37 -4.74 10.42 -8.30
C VAL A 37 -4.16 9.19 -9.00
N TRP A 38 -3.74 9.38 -10.24
CA TRP A 38 -3.11 8.36 -11.08
C TRP A 38 -1.69 8.80 -11.40
N GLY A 39 -0.76 7.85 -11.33
CA GLY A 39 0.63 8.07 -11.72
C GLY A 39 0.78 8.19 -13.23
N ASN A 40 1.99 8.59 -13.65
CA ASN A 40 2.32 8.63 -15.07
C ASN A 40 2.18 7.25 -15.70
N GLN A 41 1.67 7.27 -16.93
CA GLN A 41 1.47 6.08 -17.72
C GLN A 41 2.78 5.64 -18.36
N LYS A 42 3.10 4.34 -18.30
CA LYS A 42 4.20 3.73 -19.05
C LYS A 42 3.64 2.83 -20.15
N ALA A 43 4.42 2.61 -21.20
CA ALA A 43 4.05 1.76 -22.32
C ALA A 43 5.18 0.82 -22.71
N TYR A 44 4.82 -0.38 -23.15
CA TYR A 44 5.73 -1.46 -23.53
C TYR A 44 5.14 -2.18 -24.74
N THR A 45 5.97 -2.55 -25.70
CA THR A 45 5.51 -3.26 -26.90
C THR A 45 6.13 -4.65 -26.96
N TYR A 46 5.29 -5.66 -27.10
CA TYR A 46 5.67 -7.06 -27.24
C TYR A 46 4.87 -7.69 -28.38
N GLU A 47 5.57 -8.33 -29.34
CA GLU A 47 4.95 -8.99 -30.51
C GLU A 47 3.88 -8.12 -31.25
N GLY A 48 4.10 -6.80 -31.32
CA GLY A 48 3.19 -5.85 -31.96
C GLY A 48 2.01 -5.37 -31.10
N ILE A 49 1.84 -5.95 -29.91
CA ILE A 49 0.88 -5.50 -28.90
C ILE A 49 1.56 -4.49 -28.00
N THR A 50 1.07 -3.25 -28.01
CA THR A 50 1.52 -2.22 -27.07
C THR A 50 0.61 -2.21 -25.85
N ILE A 51 1.19 -2.43 -24.68
CA ILE A 51 0.55 -2.39 -23.37
C ILE A 51 0.91 -1.09 -22.71
N THR A 52 -0.12 -0.45 -22.19
CA THR A 52 -0.07 0.81 -21.51
C THR A 52 -0.57 0.58 -20.10
N HIS A 53 0.17 1.01 -19.08
CA HIS A 53 -0.24 0.79 -17.70
C HIS A 53 0.11 1.96 -16.78
N LYS A 54 -0.58 1.99 -15.64
CA LYS A 54 -0.44 2.97 -14.57
C LYS A 54 -1.04 2.42 -13.27
N ALA A 55 -0.62 2.98 -12.14
CA ALA A 55 -1.34 2.81 -10.89
C ALA A 55 -1.97 4.12 -10.46
N GLY A 56 -2.93 4.00 -9.57
CA GLY A 56 -3.52 5.14 -8.89
C GLY A 56 -3.76 4.81 -7.45
N ILE A 57 -3.98 5.84 -6.66
CA ILE A 57 -4.41 5.71 -5.28
C ILE A 57 -5.71 6.47 -5.12
N GLU A 58 -6.62 5.89 -4.34
CA GLU A 58 -7.88 6.51 -4.01
C GLU A 58 -8.08 6.47 -2.50
N SER A 59 -8.37 7.63 -1.94
CA SER A 59 -8.79 7.80 -0.57
C SER A 59 -10.14 8.49 -0.53
N MET A 60 -11.04 8.00 0.31
CA MET A 60 -12.37 8.57 0.45
C MET A 60 -12.86 8.49 1.89
N SER A 61 -13.66 9.47 2.29
CA SER A 61 -14.46 9.40 3.50
C SER A 61 -15.76 8.62 3.23
N TRP A 62 -15.91 7.47 3.88
CA TRP A 62 -17.09 6.60 3.81
C TRP A 62 -17.87 6.70 5.11
N SER A 63 -18.77 7.68 5.20
CA SER A 63 -19.66 7.97 6.36
C SER A 63 -18.94 8.47 7.64
N GLY A 64 -19.04 9.78 7.89
CA GLY A 64 -18.94 10.48 9.18
C GLY A 64 -17.64 10.39 10.00
N SER A 65 -16.89 9.29 9.92
CA SER A 65 -15.65 9.01 10.66
C SER A 65 -14.81 7.88 10.03
N GLN A 66 -15.36 7.04 9.13
CA GLN A 66 -14.55 6.02 8.47
C GLN A 66 -13.94 6.60 7.20
N ASN A 67 -12.62 6.54 7.08
CA ASN A 67 -11.91 6.81 5.85
C ASN A 67 -11.35 5.49 5.31
N TYR A 68 -11.25 5.35 4.00
CA TYR A 68 -10.53 4.24 3.39
C TYR A 68 -9.49 4.72 2.40
N ILE A 69 -8.51 3.86 2.17
CA ILE A 69 -7.53 4.02 1.10
C ILE A 69 -7.39 2.70 0.33
N THR A 70 -7.22 2.81 -0.98
CA THR A 70 -6.98 1.68 -1.86
C THR A 70 -5.97 2.06 -2.94
N GLY A 71 -5.14 1.10 -3.32
CA GLY A 71 -4.27 1.17 -4.50
C GLY A 71 -4.98 0.56 -5.70
N TRP A 72 -4.79 1.14 -6.87
CA TRP A 72 -5.37 0.71 -8.14
C TRP A 72 -4.27 0.40 -9.13
N ALA A 73 -4.48 -0.60 -9.98
CA ALA A 73 -3.68 -0.85 -11.17
C ALA A 73 -4.57 -0.90 -12.41
N TYR A 74 -4.07 -0.35 -13.51
CA TYR A 74 -4.75 -0.35 -14.80
C TYR A 74 -3.76 -0.73 -15.91
N ALA A 75 -4.18 -1.65 -16.78
CA ALA A 75 -3.45 -2.07 -17.95
C ALA A 75 -4.38 -2.02 -19.19
N LYS A 76 -3.84 -1.62 -20.33
CA LYS A 76 -4.59 -1.49 -21.59
C LYS A 76 -3.72 -1.81 -22.80
N THR A 77 -4.24 -2.57 -23.74
CA THR A 77 -3.59 -2.86 -25.03
C THR A 77 -4.05 -1.88 -26.13
N ASN A 78 -3.22 -1.74 -27.17
CA ASN A 78 -3.52 -0.95 -28.37
C ASN A 78 -4.58 -1.58 -29.29
N SER A 79 -4.90 -2.86 -29.09
CA SER A 79 -5.87 -3.64 -29.86
C SER A 79 -6.57 -4.65 -28.95
N SER A 80 -7.75 -5.14 -29.36
CA SER A 80 -8.43 -6.21 -28.63
C SER A 80 -7.53 -7.44 -28.51
N ILE A 81 -7.54 -8.05 -27.34
CA ILE A 81 -6.72 -9.22 -27.04
C ILE A 81 -7.63 -10.34 -26.54
N ALA A 82 -7.21 -11.60 -26.71
CA ALA A 82 -8.01 -12.74 -26.26
C ALA A 82 -8.17 -12.71 -24.73
N GLU A 83 -9.20 -13.41 -24.24
CA GLU A 83 -9.43 -13.59 -22.80
C GLU A 83 -8.19 -14.13 -22.08
N GLY A 84 -7.92 -13.65 -20.87
CA GLY A 84 -6.80 -14.14 -20.07
C GLY A 84 -5.42 -13.68 -20.55
N LYS A 85 -5.34 -12.73 -21.48
CA LYS A 85 -4.08 -12.32 -22.12
C LYS A 85 -3.51 -11.01 -21.64
N ILE A 86 -4.29 -10.17 -20.96
CA ILE A 86 -3.79 -9.00 -20.23
C ILE A 86 -4.29 -9.06 -18.80
N GLY A 87 -3.43 -8.71 -17.85
CA GLY A 87 -3.79 -8.68 -16.44
C GLY A 87 -3.21 -7.48 -15.71
N ALA A 88 -3.78 -7.17 -14.56
CA ALA A 88 -3.31 -6.12 -13.66
C ALA A 88 -3.32 -6.62 -12.21
N ARG A 89 -2.32 -6.21 -11.42
CA ARG A 89 -2.24 -6.42 -9.96
C ARG A 89 -2.06 -5.08 -9.28
N ALA A 90 -2.90 -4.77 -8.30
CA ALA A 90 -2.76 -3.58 -7.48
C ALA A 90 -1.94 -3.87 -6.21
N GLU A 91 -1.19 -2.87 -5.77
CA GLU A 91 -0.36 -2.90 -4.57
C GLU A 91 -0.57 -1.60 -3.80
N LEU A 92 -0.62 -1.70 -2.47
CA LEU A 92 -0.75 -0.58 -1.55
C LEU A 92 0.37 -0.68 -0.50
N TYR A 93 1.10 0.41 -0.33
CA TYR A 93 2.16 0.54 0.67
C TYR A 93 1.83 1.67 1.65
N ASP A 94 2.28 1.51 2.89
CA ASP A 94 2.16 2.53 3.93
C ASP A 94 3.23 3.64 3.79
N GLY A 95 3.18 4.63 4.70
CA GLY A 95 4.11 5.76 4.76
C GLY A 95 5.61 5.38 4.89
N ALA A 96 5.91 4.16 5.33
CA ALA A 96 7.26 3.63 5.45
C ALA A 96 7.68 2.78 4.24
N GLY A 97 6.80 2.64 3.23
CA GLY A 97 7.05 1.84 2.05
C GLY A 97 6.84 0.35 2.27
N LEU A 98 6.18 -0.07 3.34
CA LEU A 98 5.85 -1.48 3.57
C LEU A 98 4.62 -1.88 2.75
N LEU A 99 4.70 -3.00 2.04
CA LEU A 99 3.55 -3.59 1.35
C LEU A 99 2.53 -4.05 2.40
N ILE A 100 1.37 -3.40 2.41
CA ILE A 100 0.28 -3.70 3.36
C ILE A 100 -0.92 -4.35 2.70
N ASN A 101 -1.06 -4.22 1.38
CA ASN A 101 -2.09 -4.93 0.62
C ASN A 101 -1.69 -5.14 -0.83
N SER A 102 -2.12 -6.26 -1.41
CA SER A 102 -2.01 -6.52 -2.84
C SER A 102 -3.14 -7.44 -3.28
N THR A 103 -3.59 -7.30 -4.53
CA THR A 103 -4.49 -8.28 -5.14
C THR A 103 -3.70 -9.45 -5.70
N LYS A 104 -4.39 -10.53 -6.04
CA LYS A 104 -3.95 -11.38 -7.15
C LYS A 104 -4.14 -10.61 -8.47
N PRO A 105 -3.45 -10.96 -9.58
CA PRO A 105 -3.79 -10.40 -10.86
C PRO A 105 -5.23 -10.74 -11.21
N ILE A 106 -5.88 -9.74 -11.76
CA ILE A 106 -7.13 -9.91 -12.47
C ILE A 106 -6.82 -9.87 -13.95
N TRP A 107 -7.41 -10.79 -14.69
CA TRP A 107 -7.21 -10.94 -16.13
C TRP A 107 -8.44 -10.42 -16.88
N ASN A 108 -8.24 -9.99 -18.13
CA ASN A 108 -9.31 -9.48 -18.96
C ASN A 108 -10.35 -10.55 -19.27
N ALA A 109 -11.61 -10.12 -19.30
CA ALA A 109 -12.69 -10.91 -19.85
C ALA A 109 -12.68 -10.84 -21.40
N ALA A 110 -13.46 -11.71 -22.03
CA ALA A 110 -13.45 -11.96 -23.47
C ALA A 110 -13.37 -10.71 -24.36
N GLY A 111 -12.30 -10.61 -25.15
CA GLY A 111 -12.12 -9.60 -26.22
C GLY A 111 -11.91 -8.16 -25.72
N GLU A 112 -11.86 -7.95 -24.41
CA GLU A 112 -11.54 -6.67 -23.80
C GLU A 112 -10.10 -6.28 -24.13
N LYS A 113 -9.84 -4.97 -24.11
CA LYS A 113 -8.51 -4.40 -24.37
C LYS A 113 -7.91 -3.76 -23.13
N ASP A 114 -8.55 -3.89 -21.99
CA ASP A 114 -8.13 -3.28 -20.74
C ASP A 114 -8.60 -4.04 -19.51
N VAL A 115 -7.87 -3.85 -18.41
CA VAL A 115 -8.15 -4.39 -17.08
C VAL A 115 -7.83 -3.33 -16.05
N GLY A 116 -8.74 -3.14 -15.10
CA GLY A 116 -8.51 -2.36 -13.89
C GLY A 116 -8.83 -3.18 -12.66
N VAL A 117 -8.00 -3.06 -11.62
CA VAL A 117 -8.22 -3.72 -10.33
C VAL A 117 -7.82 -2.81 -9.18
N GLY A 118 -8.57 -2.85 -8.09
CA GLY A 118 -8.24 -2.18 -6.83
C GLY A 118 -7.89 -3.20 -5.74
N ALA A 119 -6.92 -2.88 -4.91
CA ALA A 119 -6.61 -3.64 -3.71
C ALA A 119 -7.74 -3.53 -2.67
N GLY A 120 -7.79 -4.49 -1.74
CA GLY A 120 -8.72 -4.40 -0.61
C GLY A 120 -8.57 -3.06 0.13
N ALA A 121 -9.70 -2.38 0.39
CA ALA A 121 -9.68 -1.09 1.04
C ALA A 121 -9.23 -1.20 2.50
N VAL A 122 -8.22 -0.42 2.89
CA VAL A 122 -7.78 -0.32 4.30
C VAL A 122 -8.57 0.81 4.95
N ARG A 123 -9.20 0.54 6.10
CA ARG A 123 -10.16 1.44 6.77
C ARG A 123 -9.58 2.12 8.00
N ASN A 124 -10.16 3.26 8.37
CA ASN A 124 -9.81 4.08 9.54
C ASN A 124 -8.33 4.51 9.53
N VAL A 125 -7.84 4.82 8.34
CA VAL A 125 -6.44 5.17 8.09
C VAL A 125 -6.20 6.68 8.19
N GLY A 126 -4.96 7.03 8.51
CA GLY A 126 -4.39 8.36 8.38
C GLY A 126 -2.92 8.29 7.98
N GLY A 127 -2.36 9.38 7.49
CA GLY A 127 -0.97 9.45 7.04
C GLY A 127 -0.78 9.21 5.54
N LYS A 128 0.46 8.91 5.17
CA LYS A 128 0.94 8.81 3.79
C LYS A 128 0.83 7.39 3.26
N TYR A 129 0.50 7.25 1.99
CA TYR A 129 0.38 5.95 1.31
C TYR A 129 0.83 6.05 -0.13
N TYR A 130 1.20 4.89 -0.67
CA TYR A 130 1.78 4.71 -1.98
C TYR A 130 1.01 3.63 -2.71
N ALA A 131 0.65 3.88 -3.97
CA ALA A 131 0.11 2.84 -4.84
C ALA A 131 1.14 2.36 -5.86
N GLY A 132 1.26 1.04 -5.94
CA GLY A 132 1.96 0.32 -6.99
C GLY A 132 0.98 -0.44 -7.87
N GLY A 133 1.41 -0.74 -9.08
CA GLY A 133 0.64 -1.57 -9.99
C GLY A 133 1.57 -2.34 -10.90
N ARG A 134 1.20 -3.59 -11.21
CA ARG A 134 1.87 -4.42 -12.20
C ARG A 134 0.89 -4.74 -13.31
N ALA A 135 1.34 -4.64 -14.55
CA ALA A 135 0.64 -5.12 -15.72
C ALA A 135 1.29 -6.40 -16.22
N TYR A 136 0.49 -7.29 -16.79
CA TYR A 136 0.92 -8.58 -17.33
C TYR A 136 0.35 -8.74 -18.74
N VAL A 137 1.13 -9.31 -19.67
CA VAL A 137 0.58 -9.84 -20.94
C VAL A 137 1.06 -11.24 -21.23
N SER A 138 0.11 -12.15 -21.42
CA SER A 138 0.35 -13.59 -21.50
C SER A 138 0.58 -14.07 -22.94
N GLY A 139 1.83 -14.44 -23.26
CA GLY A 139 2.16 -15.35 -24.36
C GLY A 139 1.99 -16.84 -23.96
N THR A 140 2.77 -17.76 -24.57
CA THR A 140 2.73 -19.22 -24.33
C THR A 140 3.63 -19.73 -23.20
N HIS A 141 4.35 -18.88 -22.46
CA HIS A 141 5.28 -19.34 -21.42
C HIS A 141 5.23 -18.47 -20.16
N ILE A 142 4.70 -19.04 -19.08
CA ILE A 142 5.22 -19.21 -17.70
C ILE A 142 6.12 -18.12 -17.03
N LYS A 143 6.72 -17.15 -17.73
CA LYS A 143 7.40 -15.97 -17.14
C LYS A 143 7.21 -14.77 -18.08
N TYR A 144 6.52 -13.74 -17.60
CA TYR A 144 6.02 -12.62 -18.38
C TYR A 144 7.08 -11.53 -18.58
N ASP A 145 7.08 -10.88 -19.75
CA ASP A 145 8.17 -10.01 -20.23
C ASP A 145 8.23 -8.61 -19.59
N ILE A 146 7.14 -8.11 -18.99
CA ILE A 146 7.11 -6.81 -18.31
C ILE A 146 6.38 -6.94 -16.99
N CYS A 147 7.11 -6.69 -15.91
CA CYS A 147 6.54 -6.09 -14.72
C CYS A 147 7.03 -4.66 -14.69
N ALA A 148 6.12 -3.71 -14.52
CA ALA A 148 6.52 -2.33 -14.42
C ALA A 148 5.72 -1.66 -13.33
N TYR A 149 6.42 -1.36 -12.25
CA TYR A 149 5.94 -0.56 -11.15
C TYR A 149 5.57 0.85 -11.68
N SER A 150 4.30 1.20 -11.50
CA SER A 150 3.81 2.56 -11.67
C SER A 150 4.61 3.54 -10.82
N PRO A 151 4.78 4.80 -11.26
CA PRO A 151 5.19 5.86 -10.34
C PRO A 151 4.23 5.86 -9.16
N THR A 152 4.76 5.94 -7.95
CA THR A 152 3.87 6.05 -6.83
C THR A 152 3.13 7.38 -6.92
N THR A 153 1.81 7.30 -6.90
CA THR A 153 1.00 8.42 -6.51
C THR A 153 0.87 8.46 -5.00
N THR A 154 1.16 9.62 -4.43
CA THR A 154 0.77 9.94 -3.05
C THR A 154 -0.51 10.76 -3.06
N CYS A 155 -1.32 10.59 -2.02
CA CYS A 155 -2.27 11.62 -1.61
C CYS A 155 -1.57 12.45 -0.55
N ASP A 156 -0.87 13.50 -0.95
CA ASP A 156 -0.26 14.46 -0.02
C ASP A 156 -0.85 15.85 -0.21
N LEU A 157 -1.14 16.49 0.92
CA LEU A 157 -1.49 17.91 1.01
C LEU A 157 -0.26 18.84 0.85
N PHE A 158 0.94 18.32 0.60
CA PHE A 158 2.20 19.08 0.56
C PHE A 158 3.27 18.37 -0.31
N GLU A 159 3.84 19.05 -1.32
CA GLU A 159 5.10 18.67 -2.03
C GLU A 159 6.32 18.83 -1.06
N GLU A 160 7.56 18.33 -1.26
CA GLU A 160 8.33 17.70 -2.34
C GLU A 160 9.05 16.43 -1.81
N GLY A 161 9.53 15.58 -2.74
CA GLY A 161 10.72 14.73 -2.52
C GLY A 161 10.61 13.70 -1.39
N ASP A 162 10.04 12.55 -1.68
CA ASP A 162 10.01 11.46 -0.73
C ASP A 162 11.39 10.81 -0.57
N ALA A 163 11.84 10.62 0.68
CA ALA A 163 13.07 9.90 0.96
C ALA A 163 13.06 8.49 0.33
N LEU A 164 11.90 7.82 0.31
CA LEU A 164 11.74 6.51 -0.35
C LEU A 164 11.89 6.59 -1.87
N MET A 165 11.50 7.70 -2.49
CA MET A 165 11.63 7.93 -3.94
C MET A 165 13.00 8.55 -4.32
N SER A 166 13.88 8.74 -3.35
CA SER A 166 15.23 9.28 -3.53
C SER A 166 16.32 8.27 -3.19
N VAL A 167 15.94 7.04 -2.83
CA VAL A 167 16.86 5.92 -2.59
C VAL A 167 17.58 5.58 -3.89
N SER A 168 18.91 5.59 -3.87
CA SER A 168 19.76 5.30 -5.03
C SER A 168 20.26 3.85 -5.09
N GLU A 169 20.23 3.13 -3.97
CA GLU A 169 20.65 1.73 -3.88
C GLU A 169 19.90 0.97 -2.78
N TYR A 170 19.71 -0.33 -2.97
CA TYR A 170 19.19 -1.22 -1.94
C TYR A 170 20.30 -1.72 -1.03
N SER A 171 19.96 -1.96 0.23
CA SER A 171 20.83 -2.71 1.14
C SER A 171 20.90 -4.18 0.71
N VAL A 172 22.01 -4.84 1.05
CA VAL A 172 22.28 -6.23 0.69
C VAL A 172 22.54 -7.05 1.96
N ASN A 173 21.86 -8.19 2.09
CA ASN A 173 22.02 -9.07 3.23
C ASN A 173 23.22 -10.05 3.06
N SER A 174 23.48 -10.91 4.05
CA SER A 174 24.58 -11.90 3.99
C SER A 174 24.44 -12.94 2.87
N ASN A 175 23.26 -13.07 2.29
CA ASN A 175 22.94 -13.97 1.17
C ASN A 175 23.05 -13.28 -0.20
N ASN A 176 23.60 -12.07 -0.25
CA ASN A 176 23.67 -11.22 -1.46
C ASN A 176 22.31 -10.86 -2.05
N GLN A 177 21.25 -10.88 -1.24
CA GLN A 177 19.92 -10.46 -1.66
C GLN A 177 19.73 -8.98 -1.36
N THR A 178 19.24 -8.24 -2.33
CA THR A 178 18.82 -6.85 -2.17
C THR A 178 17.48 -6.78 -1.44
N TYR A 179 17.37 -5.88 -0.47
CA TYR A 179 16.13 -5.73 0.31
C TYR A 179 15.73 -4.27 0.48
N GLY A 180 14.42 -4.02 0.44
CA GLY A 180 13.86 -2.68 0.60
C GLY A 180 12.44 -2.55 0.07
N SER A 181 11.99 -1.30 -0.06
CA SER A 181 10.65 -1.01 -0.58
C SER A 181 10.62 -1.06 -2.11
N MET A 182 9.54 -1.61 -2.66
CA MET A 182 9.23 -1.53 -4.09
C MET A 182 8.99 -0.08 -4.54
N VAL A 183 8.59 0.81 -3.62
CA VAL A 183 8.42 2.25 -3.89
C VAL A 183 9.70 2.88 -4.48
N SER A 184 10.85 2.38 -4.06
CA SER A 184 12.18 2.85 -4.49
C SER A 184 12.65 2.29 -5.83
N ALA A 185 11.94 1.33 -6.43
CA ALA A 185 12.44 0.61 -7.60
C ALA A 185 12.72 1.52 -8.80
N ASN A 186 11.91 2.57 -8.99
CA ASN A 186 12.12 3.55 -10.06
C ASN A 186 13.36 4.42 -9.84
N SER A 187 13.69 4.78 -8.59
CA SER A 187 14.84 5.64 -8.29
C SER A 187 16.15 4.84 -8.24
N VAL A 188 16.09 3.59 -7.77
CA VAL A 188 17.23 2.65 -7.77
C VAL A 188 17.51 2.10 -9.18
N GLY A 189 16.47 1.95 -10.01
CA GLY A 189 16.56 1.47 -11.39
C GLY A 189 16.36 -0.04 -11.57
N TYR A 190 16.14 -0.79 -10.48
CA TYR A 190 15.77 -2.21 -10.50
C TYR A 190 14.88 -2.54 -9.28
N GLU A 191 14.21 -3.70 -9.27
CA GLU A 191 13.39 -4.17 -8.14
C GLU A 191 14.24 -4.97 -7.13
N PRO A 192 13.97 -4.90 -5.81
CA PRO A 192 14.73 -5.68 -4.83
C PRO A 192 14.33 -7.16 -4.86
N ASP A 193 15.22 -8.04 -4.41
CA ASP A 193 14.94 -9.48 -4.24
C ASP A 193 13.92 -9.72 -3.12
N LEU A 194 14.01 -8.91 -2.06
CA LEU A 194 13.18 -8.96 -0.86
C LEU A 194 12.41 -7.64 -0.71
N VAL A 195 11.08 -7.71 -0.84
CA VAL A 195 10.18 -6.55 -0.77
C VAL A 195 9.68 -6.38 0.66
N SER A 196 9.89 -5.20 1.24
CA SER A 196 9.42 -4.89 2.59
C SER A 196 7.89 -4.96 2.68
N ALA A 197 7.35 -5.67 3.67
CA ALA A 197 5.93 -5.97 3.81
C ALA A 197 5.50 -6.09 5.28
N VAL A 198 4.20 -5.98 5.53
CA VAL A 198 3.57 -6.27 6.83
C VAL A 198 2.90 -7.64 6.78
N ALA A 199 3.28 -8.52 7.72
CA ALA A 199 2.63 -9.82 7.88
C ALA A 199 1.26 -9.69 8.55
N THR A 200 0.41 -10.71 8.42
CA THR A 200 -0.93 -10.79 9.05
C THR A 200 -0.90 -10.71 10.57
N ASN A 201 0.25 -10.98 11.19
CA ASN A 201 0.47 -10.82 12.64
C ASN A 201 0.97 -9.41 13.03
N GLY A 202 1.00 -8.45 12.10
CA GLY A 202 1.43 -7.07 12.30
C GLY A 202 2.94 -6.86 12.33
N LYS A 203 3.76 -7.91 12.17
CA LYS A 203 5.23 -7.75 12.11
C LYS A 203 5.67 -7.31 10.71
N SER A 204 6.54 -6.32 10.66
CA SER A 204 7.24 -5.92 9.44
C SER A 204 8.37 -6.89 9.13
N GLY A 205 8.53 -7.20 7.84
CA GLY A 205 9.62 -8.03 7.32
C GLY A 205 9.66 -7.92 5.81
N TYR A 206 10.00 -9.02 5.13
CA TYR A 206 10.18 -9.05 3.69
C TYR A 206 9.52 -10.26 3.04
N VAL A 207 8.88 -10.05 1.90
CA VAL A 207 8.43 -11.12 1.01
C VAL A 207 9.41 -11.27 -0.14
N VAL A 208 9.61 -12.50 -0.64
CA VAL A 208 10.45 -12.72 -1.81
C VAL A 208 9.73 -12.18 -3.05
N ASN A 209 10.38 -11.33 -3.83
CA ASN A 209 9.76 -10.66 -4.98
C ASN A 209 9.32 -11.69 -6.05
N GLU A 210 10.12 -12.73 -6.29
CA GLU A 210 9.75 -13.82 -7.19
C GLU A 210 8.50 -14.56 -6.71
N GLN A 211 8.30 -14.75 -5.40
CA GLN A 211 7.08 -15.38 -4.87
C GLN A 211 5.84 -14.50 -5.05
N LEU A 212 5.98 -13.17 -4.99
CA LEU A 212 4.90 -12.26 -5.36
C LEU A 212 4.51 -12.48 -6.83
N ALA A 213 5.50 -12.60 -7.71
CA ALA A 213 5.26 -12.90 -9.12
C ALA A 213 4.61 -14.30 -9.27
N ASP A 214 5.10 -15.35 -8.63
CA ASP A 214 4.54 -16.70 -8.77
C ASP A 214 3.11 -16.84 -8.23
N ALA A 215 2.83 -16.21 -7.08
CA ALA A 215 1.49 -16.18 -6.49
C ALA A 215 0.46 -15.53 -7.42
N SER A 216 0.94 -14.67 -8.31
CA SER A 216 0.12 -13.99 -9.29
C SER A 216 -0.40 -14.92 -10.39
N PHE A 217 0.22 -16.09 -10.59
CA PHE A 217 -0.11 -16.98 -11.70
C PHE A 217 -0.83 -18.26 -11.30
N SER A 218 -0.53 -18.80 -10.11
CA SER A 218 -1.10 -20.10 -9.71
C SER A 218 -2.60 -20.05 -9.42
N GLY A 219 -3.15 -18.88 -9.05
CA GLY A 219 -4.53 -18.73 -8.57
C GLY A 219 -4.80 -19.39 -7.21
N GLU A 220 -4.10 -20.49 -6.91
CA GLU A 220 -4.18 -21.30 -5.69
C GLU A 220 -3.43 -20.67 -4.52
N ILE A 221 -2.34 -19.93 -4.76
CA ILE A 221 -1.59 -19.28 -3.68
C ILE A 221 -2.40 -18.12 -3.12
N THR A 222 -2.89 -18.25 -1.88
CA THR A 222 -3.60 -17.19 -1.14
C THR A 222 -2.70 -16.39 -0.21
N SER A 223 -1.50 -16.88 0.08
CA SER A 223 -0.55 -16.25 0.98
C SER A 223 0.89 -16.64 0.66
N ILE A 224 1.84 -15.77 0.98
CA ILE A 224 3.28 -16.04 0.89
C ILE A 224 3.97 -15.78 2.24
N PRO A 225 5.11 -16.45 2.53
CA PRO A 225 5.85 -16.22 3.77
C PRO A 225 6.42 -14.79 3.84
N VAL A 226 6.48 -14.25 5.05
CA VAL A 226 7.23 -13.02 5.39
C VAL A 226 8.44 -13.43 6.22
N TYR A 227 9.61 -12.96 5.82
CA TYR A 227 10.92 -13.25 6.40
C TYR A 227 11.49 -12.04 7.13
N ALA A 228 12.49 -12.27 7.99
CA ALA A 228 13.39 -11.22 8.45
C ALA A 228 14.31 -10.75 7.31
N GLU A 229 15.18 -9.77 7.59
CA GLU A 229 16.12 -9.21 6.60
C GLU A 229 17.14 -10.22 6.06
N ASP A 230 17.37 -11.33 6.79
CA ASP A 230 18.21 -12.44 6.36
C ASP A 230 17.64 -13.22 5.17
N GLY A 231 16.35 -13.02 4.83
CA GLY A 231 15.67 -13.75 3.76
C GLY A 231 15.35 -15.21 4.09
N GLU A 232 15.60 -15.66 5.32
CA GLU A 232 15.51 -17.06 5.74
C GLU A 232 14.59 -17.26 6.94
N THR A 233 14.69 -16.38 7.95
CA THR A 233 13.91 -16.50 9.18
C THR A 233 12.47 -16.09 8.93
N ARG A 234 11.56 -17.06 8.83
CA ARG A 234 10.12 -16.78 8.67
C ARG A 234 9.53 -16.16 9.93
N ILE A 235 8.93 -14.98 9.79
CA ILE A 235 8.31 -14.21 10.89
C ILE A 235 6.79 -14.06 10.76
N GLY A 236 6.22 -14.44 9.61
CA GLY A 236 4.78 -14.37 9.38
C GLY A 236 4.36 -14.83 7.98
N VAL A 237 3.20 -14.36 7.55
CA VAL A 237 2.66 -14.53 6.19
C VAL A 237 2.02 -13.23 5.72
N PHE A 238 2.06 -13.00 4.42
CA PHE A 238 1.35 -11.95 3.73
C PHE A 238 0.19 -12.59 2.94
N GLU A 239 -1.02 -12.07 3.09
CA GLU A 239 -2.21 -12.58 2.40
C GLU A 239 -2.62 -11.64 1.27
N PHE A 240 -2.95 -12.20 0.11
CA PHE A 240 -3.48 -11.40 -1.00
C PHE A 240 -4.96 -11.09 -0.76
N SER A 241 -5.36 -9.85 -1.02
CA SER A 241 -6.76 -9.48 -1.06
C SER A 241 -7.48 -10.13 -2.25
N ASP A 242 -8.70 -10.59 -1.99
CA ASP A 242 -9.62 -11.03 -3.02
C ASP A 242 -10.45 -9.84 -3.49
N PRO A 243 -10.26 -9.33 -4.72
CA PRO A 243 -11.02 -8.20 -5.22
C PRO A 243 -12.51 -8.53 -5.45
N LEU A 244 -12.94 -9.78 -5.31
CA LEU A 244 -14.34 -10.22 -5.49
C LEU A 244 -15.13 -10.37 -4.18
N ARG A 245 -14.54 -10.11 -3.01
CA ARG A 245 -15.25 -10.06 -1.72
C ARG A 245 -15.25 -8.65 -1.15
N SER A 246 -16.20 -7.84 -1.62
CA SER A 246 -16.66 -6.61 -0.94
C SER A 246 -17.76 -6.92 0.06
#